data_AF-A0A6G4WYF5-F1
#
_entry.id   AF-A0A6G4WYF5-F1
#
_cell.length_a   1.000
_cell.length_b   1.000
_cell.length_c   1.000
_cell.angle_alpha   90.00
_cell.angle_beta   90.00
_cell.angle_gamma   90.00
#
_symmetry.space_group_name_H-M   'P 1'
#
loop_
_entity.id
_entity.type
_entity.pdbx_description
1 polymer ?
#
loop_
_entity_poly.entity_id
_entity_poly.type
_entity_poly.pdbx_seq_one_letter_code
_entity_poly.pdbx_strand_id
1 'polypeptide(L)'
;MDTDASTGALPELRREGLRRAMALVRAYARQDPAGVRSAVDGLDGLGGLDGPDGRRARRELRAAAGEILGLVAAVITSAPPAFTPADVVRTADTLAAGAPPHCELAVTEAVRAWADRDGSALRTHTGPSAHCPHVPAVLAAALALAAWGEEPLLSLLHPFEELTGHCAGA
;
A
#
# COMPACT_ATOMS: atom_id res chain seq x y z
N MET A 1 22.90 25.91 -17.13
CA MET A 1 21.45 26.15 -17.37
C MET A 1 20.84 24.76 -17.34
N ASP A 2 20.65 24.26 -16.12
CA ASP A 2 20.35 22.86 -15.80
C ASP A 2 18.90 22.76 -15.34
N THR A 3 17.98 22.66 -16.29
CA THR A 3 16.54 22.68 -16.02
C THR A 3 15.78 21.49 -16.60
N ASP A 4 16.45 20.35 -16.83
CA ASP A 4 15.80 19.16 -17.40
C ASP A 4 15.87 17.89 -16.52
N ALA A 5 16.84 17.80 -15.59
CA ALA A 5 16.95 16.63 -14.72
C ALA A 5 15.83 16.52 -13.65
N SER A 6 15.23 17.66 -13.25
CA SER A 6 14.21 17.67 -12.19
C SER A 6 12.81 17.27 -12.67
N THR A 7 12.54 17.26 -13.98
CA THR A 7 11.20 16.99 -14.54
C THR A 7 10.97 15.49 -14.75
N GLY A 8 12.02 14.72 -15.06
CA GLY A 8 11.95 13.25 -15.23
C GLY A 8 11.88 12.46 -13.92
N ALA A 9 12.45 13.00 -12.83
CA ALA A 9 12.52 12.31 -11.54
C ALA A 9 11.15 12.14 -10.85
N LEU A 10 10.18 13.04 -11.09
CA LEU A 10 8.85 12.97 -10.46
C LEU A 10 8.00 11.80 -10.99
N PRO A 11 7.87 11.57 -12.31
CA PRO A 11 7.25 10.36 -12.86
C PRO A 11 7.91 9.06 -12.42
N GLU A 12 9.23 9.05 -12.27
CA GLU A 12 9.99 7.87 -11.83
C GLU A 12 9.76 7.53 -10.36
N LEU A 13 9.82 8.53 -9.48
CA LEU A 13 9.54 8.34 -8.05
C LEU A 13 8.10 7.87 -7.81
N ARG A 14 7.14 8.40 -8.57
CA ARG A 14 5.74 7.95 -8.50
C ARG A 14 5.59 6.50 -8.94
N ARG A 15 6.23 6.10 -10.05
CA ARG A 15 6.21 4.71 -10.54
C ARG A 15 6.84 3.76 -9.52
N GLU A 16 7.97 4.14 -8.96
CA GLU A 16 8.63 3.32 -7.92
C GLU A 16 7.80 3.25 -6.64
N GLY A 17 7.16 4.35 -6.24
CA GLY A 17 6.20 4.37 -5.14
C GLY A 17 5.04 3.39 -5.36
N LEU A 18 4.46 3.37 -6.57
CA LEU A 18 3.41 2.42 -6.93
C LEU A 18 3.89 0.98 -6.93
N ARG A 19 5.04 0.70 -7.58
CA ARG A 19 5.65 -0.63 -7.61
C ARG A 19 5.87 -1.18 -6.20
N ARG A 20 6.35 -0.34 -5.29
CA ARG A 20 6.58 -0.74 -3.89
C ARG A 20 5.33 -0.86 -3.07
N ALA A 21 4.34 0.00 -3.29
CA ALA A 21 3.05 -0.13 -2.65
C ALA A 21 2.38 -1.46 -3.03
N MET A 22 2.45 -1.85 -4.31
CA MET A 22 1.98 -3.16 -4.76
C MET A 22 2.78 -4.32 -4.15
N ALA A 23 4.10 -4.22 -4.12
CA ALA A 23 4.96 -5.21 -3.45
C ALA A 23 4.63 -5.35 -1.96
N LEU A 24 4.32 -4.23 -1.28
CA LEU A 24 3.92 -4.21 0.12
C LEU A 24 2.57 -4.91 0.34
N VAL A 25 1.56 -4.58 -0.48
CA VAL A 25 0.23 -5.25 -0.44
C VAL A 25 0.37 -6.75 -0.70
N ARG A 26 1.18 -7.14 -1.69
CA ARG A 26 1.48 -8.54 -1.99
C ARG A 26 2.16 -9.26 -0.83
N ALA A 27 3.16 -8.62 -0.23
CA ALA A 27 3.88 -9.21 0.89
C ALA A 27 2.96 -9.43 2.09
N TYR A 28 2.05 -8.49 2.36
CA TYR A 28 0.99 -8.70 3.35
C TYR A 28 0.05 -9.83 2.96
N ALA A 29 -0.44 -9.87 1.73
CA ALA A 29 -1.33 -10.93 1.28
C ALA A 29 -0.73 -12.34 1.46
N ARG A 30 0.59 -12.47 1.25
CA ARG A 30 1.35 -13.72 1.43
C ARG A 30 1.86 -13.96 2.86
N GLN A 31 1.62 -13.03 3.77
CA GLN A 31 2.23 -13.04 5.12
C GLN A 31 3.76 -13.20 5.08
N ASP A 32 4.41 -12.53 4.13
CA ASP A 32 5.84 -12.58 3.89
C ASP A 32 6.56 -11.39 4.58
N PRO A 33 7.13 -11.59 5.79
CA PRO A 33 7.80 -10.51 6.52
C PRO A 33 9.08 -10.01 5.82
N ALA A 34 9.73 -10.86 5.01
CA ALA A 34 10.92 -10.45 4.26
C ALA A 34 10.51 -9.53 3.09
N GLY A 35 9.41 -9.86 2.40
CA GLY A 35 8.80 -9.03 1.38
C GLY A 35 8.32 -7.67 1.93
N VAL A 36 7.68 -7.66 3.10
CA VAL A 36 7.23 -6.42 3.76
C VAL A 36 8.41 -5.49 4.02
N ARG A 37 9.51 -6.04 4.54
CA ARG A 37 10.73 -5.28 4.79
C ARG A 37 11.37 -4.78 3.49
N SER A 38 11.52 -5.65 2.49
CA SER A 38 12.12 -5.30 1.20
C SER A 38 11.33 -4.21 0.46
N ALA A 39 10.00 -4.17 0.59
CA ALA A 39 9.16 -3.17 -0.06
C ALA A 39 9.38 -1.76 0.51
N VAL A 40 9.87 -1.64 1.75
CA VAL A 40 10.09 -0.37 2.45
C VAL A 40 11.58 0.03 2.47
N ASP A 41 12.49 -0.92 2.69
CA ASP A 41 13.94 -0.67 2.90
C ASP A 41 14.66 -0.08 1.68
N GLY A 42 14.20 -0.37 0.45
CA GLY A 42 14.87 0.15 -0.74
C GLY A 42 14.81 1.69 -0.89
N LEU A 43 14.09 2.41 0.00
CA LEU A 43 13.85 3.86 -0.13
C LEU A 43 15.09 4.66 0.27
N ASP A 44 16.03 3.97 0.92
CA ASP A 44 17.22 4.53 1.54
C ASP A 44 18.36 4.71 0.54
N GLY A 45 18.33 3.96 -0.57
CA GLY A 45 19.30 4.05 -1.67
C GLY A 45 19.17 5.31 -2.54
N LEU A 46 18.07 6.07 -2.43
CA LEU A 46 17.78 7.28 -3.24
C LEU A 46 18.33 8.58 -2.62
N GLY A 47 19.18 8.52 -1.59
CA GLY A 47 19.78 9.71 -0.96
C GLY A 47 19.81 9.67 0.58
N GLY A 48 19.71 8.49 1.18
CA GLY A 48 19.68 8.29 2.63
C GLY A 48 18.29 8.53 3.24
N LEU A 49 18.04 7.86 4.38
CA LEU A 49 16.79 7.95 5.13
C LEU A 49 16.37 9.40 5.38
N ASP A 50 17.30 10.32 5.63
CA ASP A 50 17.00 11.72 5.99
C ASP A 50 17.23 12.73 4.86
N GLY A 51 17.52 12.25 3.65
CA GLY A 51 17.64 13.09 2.46
C GLY A 51 16.28 13.65 1.99
N PRO A 52 16.29 14.77 1.25
CA PRO A 52 15.07 15.30 0.62
C PRO A 52 14.39 14.29 -0.31
N ASP A 53 15.17 13.44 -0.97
CA ASP A 53 14.70 12.43 -1.92
C ASP A 53 14.13 11.19 -1.23
N GLY A 54 14.77 10.71 -0.15
CA GLY A 54 14.20 9.66 0.71
C GLY A 54 12.85 10.05 1.33
N ARG A 55 12.70 11.33 1.74
CA ARG A 55 11.40 11.86 2.20
C ARG A 55 10.36 11.93 1.08
N ARG A 56 10.75 12.26 -0.16
CA ARG A 56 9.85 12.26 -1.33
C ARG A 56 9.41 10.84 -1.64
N ALA A 57 10.34 9.90 -1.73
CA ALA A 57 10.05 8.50 -2.02
C ALA A 57 9.11 7.87 -0.98
N ARG A 58 9.29 8.17 0.33
CA ARG A 58 8.34 7.76 1.37
C ARG A 58 6.94 8.37 1.20
N ARG A 59 6.83 9.62 0.75
CA ARG A 59 5.52 10.24 0.46
C ARG A 59 4.85 9.57 -0.72
N GLU A 60 5.58 9.29 -1.80
CA GLU A 60 5.04 8.58 -2.97
C GLU A 60 4.58 7.17 -2.60
N LEU A 61 5.34 6.41 -1.80
CA LEU A 61 4.91 5.10 -1.29
C LEU A 61 3.60 5.20 -0.50
N ARG A 62 3.47 6.17 0.40
CA ARG A 62 2.25 6.37 1.20
C ARG A 62 1.06 6.75 0.32
N ALA A 63 1.25 7.69 -0.59
CA ALA A 63 0.22 8.11 -1.53
C ALA A 63 -0.24 6.94 -2.40
N ALA A 64 0.69 6.19 -2.98
CA ALA A 64 0.40 5.03 -3.80
C ALA A 64 -0.32 3.91 -3.02
N ALA A 65 0.07 3.64 -1.78
CA ALA A 65 -0.64 2.67 -0.94
C ALA A 65 -2.09 3.10 -0.68
N GLY A 66 -2.32 4.40 -0.44
CA GLY A 66 -3.67 4.97 -0.34
C GLY A 66 -4.47 4.88 -1.65
N GLU A 67 -3.82 5.13 -2.80
CA GLU A 67 -4.43 4.96 -4.14
C GLU A 67 -4.85 3.51 -4.39
N ILE A 68 -3.99 2.53 -4.06
CA ILE A 68 -4.31 1.10 -4.18
C ILE A 68 -5.50 0.73 -3.29
N LEU A 69 -5.51 1.19 -2.03
CA LEU A 69 -6.66 0.98 -1.15
C LEU A 69 -7.95 1.54 -1.76
N GLY A 70 -7.91 2.77 -2.28
CA GLY A 70 -9.06 3.40 -2.93
C GLY A 70 -9.57 2.59 -4.12
N LEU A 71 -8.67 2.06 -4.95
CA LEU A 71 -9.01 1.21 -6.07
C LEU A 71 -9.64 -0.12 -5.61
N VAL A 72 -9.01 -0.81 -4.66
CA VAL A 72 -9.53 -2.08 -4.10
C VAL A 72 -10.91 -1.87 -3.51
N ALA A 73 -11.10 -0.82 -2.71
CA ALA A 73 -12.39 -0.48 -2.14
C ALA A 73 -13.44 -0.20 -3.22
N ALA A 74 -13.10 0.58 -4.25
CA ALA A 74 -14.00 0.89 -5.36
C ALA A 74 -14.47 -0.38 -6.09
N VAL A 75 -13.54 -1.28 -6.44
CA VAL A 75 -13.86 -2.56 -7.11
C VAL A 75 -14.76 -3.40 -6.22
N ILE A 76 -14.43 -3.54 -4.94
CA ILE A 76 -15.21 -4.34 -3.99
C ILE A 76 -16.62 -3.79 -3.79
N THR A 77 -16.79 -2.46 -3.77
CA THR A 77 -18.11 -1.83 -3.62
C THR A 77 -18.95 -1.83 -4.91
N SER A 78 -18.35 -2.21 -6.05
CA SER A 78 -19.06 -2.28 -7.35
C SER A 78 -19.93 -3.54 -7.51
N ALA A 79 -19.78 -4.53 -6.63
CA ALA A 79 -20.60 -5.74 -6.60
C ALA A 79 -21.05 -6.04 -5.15
N PRO A 80 -22.12 -6.82 -4.94
CA PRO A 80 -22.50 -7.28 -3.62
C PRO A 80 -21.32 -8.00 -2.94
N PRO A 81 -20.88 -7.56 -1.75
CA PRO A 81 -19.72 -8.16 -1.11
C PRO A 81 -20.04 -9.60 -0.67
N ALA A 82 -19.12 -10.52 -0.99
CA ALA A 82 -19.17 -11.91 -0.55
C ALA A 82 -18.63 -12.12 0.88
N PHE A 83 -18.31 -11.03 1.59
CA PHE A 83 -17.69 -11.03 2.90
C PHE A 83 -18.41 -10.07 3.86
N THR A 84 -18.18 -10.26 5.16
CA THR A 84 -18.66 -9.35 6.21
C THR A 84 -17.55 -8.41 6.67
N PRO A 85 -17.88 -7.24 7.25
CA PRO A 85 -16.88 -6.38 7.88
C PRO A 85 -16.02 -7.12 8.93
N ALA A 86 -16.60 -8.09 9.64
CA ALA A 86 -15.87 -8.91 10.61
C ALA A 86 -14.79 -9.80 9.97
N ASP A 87 -15.00 -10.25 8.72
CA ASP A 87 -14.00 -11.04 8.00
C ASP A 87 -12.78 -10.19 7.63
N VAL A 88 -13.01 -8.92 7.25
CA VAL A 88 -11.94 -7.95 6.97
C VAL A 88 -11.19 -7.60 8.26
N VAL A 89 -11.91 -7.37 9.36
CA VAL A 89 -11.28 -7.10 10.68
C VAL A 89 -10.36 -8.25 11.08
N ARG A 90 -10.86 -9.48 11.06
CA ARG A 90 -10.09 -10.68 11.41
C ARG A 90 -8.86 -10.87 10.52
N THR A 91 -9.02 -10.65 9.22
CA THR A 91 -7.92 -10.75 8.26
C THR A 91 -6.89 -9.65 8.52
N ALA A 92 -7.32 -8.41 8.72
CA ALA A 92 -6.42 -7.29 8.97
C ALA A 92 -5.64 -7.46 10.29
N ASP A 93 -6.27 -7.95 11.35
CA ASP A 93 -5.59 -8.23 12.63
C ASP A 93 -4.48 -9.29 12.44
N THR A 94 -4.74 -10.31 11.61
CA THR A 94 -3.73 -11.33 11.27
C THR A 94 -2.55 -10.71 10.50
N LEU A 95 -2.84 -9.84 9.53
CA LEU A 95 -1.83 -9.17 8.71
C LEU A 95 -1.04 -8.10 9.49
N ALA A 96 -1.68 -7.42 10.43
CA ALA A 96 -1.08 -6.35 11.24
C ALA A 96 0.10 -6.85 12.08
N ALA A 97 0.12 -8.13 12.46
CA ALA A 97 1.24 -8.76 13.15
C ALA A 97 2.56 -8.72 12.35
N GLY A 98 2.49 -8.58 11.03
CA GLY A 98 3.66 -8.39 10.16
C GLY A 98 4.09 -6.93 10.00
N ALA A 99 3.32 -5.97 10.52
CA ALA A 99 3.65 -4.55 10.48
C ALA A 99 4.61 -4.15 11.61
N PRO A 100 5.33 -3.03 11.47
CA PRO A 100 6.09 -2.46 12.57
C PRO A 100 5.18 -2.15 13.78
N PRO A 101 5.63 -2.38 15.04
CA PRO A 101 4.78 -2.21 16.23
C PRO A 101 4.15 -0.82 16.36
N HIS A 102 4.84 0.22 15.88
CA HIS A 102 4.34 1.60 15.92
C HIS A 102 3.20 1.87 14.92
N CYS A 103 2.92 0.96 13.99
CA CYS A 103 1.81 1.06 13.04
C CYS A 103 0.62 0.17 13.41
N GLU A 104 0.77 -0.79 14.32
CA GLU A 104 -0.26 -1.78 14.67
C GLU A 104 -1.56 -1.10 15.13
N LEU A 105 -1.47 -0.17 16.08
CA LEU A 105 -2.64 0.59 16.56
C LEU A 105 -3.33 1.35 15.42
N ALA A 106 -2.57 2.00 14.55
CA ALA A 106 -3.12 2.76 13.43
C ALA A 106 -3.80 1.86 12.39
N VAL A 107 -3.33 0.62 12.20
CA VAL A 107 -4.00 -0.39 11.39
C VAL A 107 -5.35 -0.74 12.01
N THR A 108 -5.37 -1.10 13.31
CA THR A 108 -6.59 -1.46 14.02
C THR A 108 -7.63 -0.33 13.98
N GLU A 109 -7.22 0.92 14.23
CA GLU A 109 -8.10 2.09 14.17
C GLU A 109 -8.66 2.34 12.77
N ALA A 110 -7.83 2.24 11.73
CA ALA A 110 -8.27 2.40 10.34
C ALA A 110 -9.28 1.32 9.93
N VAL A 111 -9.03 0.07 10.30
CA VAL A 111 -9.89 -1.07 9.97
C VAL A 111 -11.24 -0.95 10.66
N ARG A 112 -11.26 -0.54 11.94
CA ARG A 112 -12.51 -0.25 12.68
C ARG A 112 -13.27 0.91 12.05
N ALA A 113 -12.60 2.02 11.75
CA ALA A 113 -13.20 3.15 11.07
C ALA A 113 -13.82 2.75 9.72
N TRP A 114 -13.15 1.88 8.95
CA TRP A 114 -13.72 1.32 7.72
C TRP A 114 -14.96 0.46 8.00
N ALA A 115 -14.91 -0.44 8.99
CA ALA A 115 -16.02 -1.34 9.34
C ALA A 115 -17.26 -0.56 9.81
N ASP A 116 -17.05 0.51 10.57
CA ASP A 116 -18.07 1.44 11.07
C ASP A 116 -18.56 2.43 10.01
N ARG A 117 -17.97 2.41 8.81
CA ARG A 117 -18.22 3.35 7.71
C ARG A 117 -17.91 4.81 8.09
N ASP A 118 -17.03 5.03 9.06
CA ASP A 118 -16.49 6.34 9.40
C ASP A 118 -15.35 6.71 8.44
N GLY A 119 -15.75 7.27 7.30
CA GLY A 119 -14.80 7.75 6.29
C GLY A 119 -13.91 8.90 6.78
N SER A 120 -14.31 9.65 7.81
CA SER A 120 -13.49 10.74 8.35
C SER A 120 -12.35 10.21 9.19
N ALA A 121 -12.65 9.30 10.12
CA ALA A 121 -11.64 8.60 10.90
C ALA A 121 -10.70 7.80 9.99
N LEU A 122 -11.24 7.08 9.00
CA LEU A 122 -10.44 6.31 8.05
C LEU A 122 -9.39 7.17 7.32
N ARG A 123 -9.77 8.37 6.84
CA ARG A 123 -8.85 9.27 6.12
C ARG A 123 -7.70 9.79 6.98
N THR A 124 -7.85 9.81 8.31
CA THR A 124 -6.76 10.19 9.23
C THR A 124 -5.58 9.22 9.12
N HIS A 125 -5.87 7.95 8.83
CA HIS A 125 -4.86 6.89 8.79
C HIS A 125 -4.47 6.45 7.37
N THR A 126 -5.26 6.75 6.36
CA THR A 126 -5.02 6.33 4.96
C THR A 126 -4.86 7.48 3.97
N GLY A 127 -5.12 8.72 4.40
CA GLY A 127 -5.01 9.90 3.55
C GLY A 127 -3.56 10.33 3.26
N PRO A 128 -3.37 11.38 2.45
CA PRO A 128 -2.03 11.87 2.05
C PRO A 128 -1.13 12.30 3.22
N SER A 129 -1.73 12.61 4.38
CA SER A 129 -1.03 12.98 5.61
C SER A 129 -0.66 11.79 6.49
N ALA A 130 -1.09 10.57 6.14
CA ALA A 130 -0.81 9.37 6.92
C ALA A 130 0.69 9.10 6.99
N HIS A 131 1.17 8.77 8.19
CA HIS A 131 2.61 8.59 8.44
C HIS A 131 3.12 7.18 8.09
N CYS A 132 2.23 6.19 7.98
CA CYS A 132 2.60 4.78 7.85
C CYS A 132 1.98 4.15 6.59
N PRO A 133 2.77 3.73 5.58
CA PRO A 133 2.25 3.08 4.38
C PRO A 133 1.66 1.68 4.66
N HIS A 134 2.02 1.07 5.79
CA HIS A 134 1.50 -0.22 6.21
C HIS A 134 -0.01 -0.19 6.47
N VAL A 135 -0.57 0.93 6.93
CA VAL A 135 -2.01 1.03 7.21
C VAL A 135 -2.87 0.83 5.96
N PRO A 136 -2.74 1.65 4.90
CA PRO A 136 -3.52 1.42 3.69
C PRO A 136 -3.16 0.10 2.99
N ALA A 137 -1.91 -0.36 3.09
CA ALA A 137 -1.51 -1.64 2.49
C ALA A 137 -2.16 -2.86 3.17
N VAL A 138 -2.18 -2.89 4.51
CA VAL A 138 -2.84 -3.96 5.27
C VAL A 138 -4.34 -3.95 5.02
N LEU A 139 -4.99 -2.78 5.05
CA LEU A 139 -6.42 -2.69 4.78
C LEU A 139 -6.77 -3.11 3.34
N ALA A 140 -5.96 -2.72 2.35
CA ALA A 140 -6.14 -3.15 0.96
C ALA A 140 -6.00 -4.67 0.81
N ALA A 141 -4.96 -5.26 1.42
CA ALA A 141 -4.75 -6.71 1.41
C ALA A 141 -5.90 -7.45 2.11
N ALA A 142 -6.32 -6.99 3.29
CA ALA A 142 -7.42 -7.61 4.04
C ALA A 142 -8.75 -7.56 3.27
N LEU A 143 -9.06 -6.42 2.64
CA LEU A 143 -10.24 -6.27 1.80
C LEU A 143 -10.21 -7.23 0.61
N ALA A 144 -9.11 -7.26 -0.13
CA ALA A 144 -8.98 -8.11 -1.30
C ALA A 144 -8.97 -9.60 -0.95
N LEU A 145 -8.31 -10.00 0.14
CA LEU A 145 -8.33 -11.39 0.61
C LEU A 145 -9.73 -11.82 1.05
N ALA A 146 -10.44 -10.97 1.79
CA ALA A 146 -11.82 -11.27 2.19
C ALA A 146 -12.76 -11.35 0.98
N ALA A 147 -12.56 -10.51 -0.04
CA ALA A 147 -13.42 -10.45 -1.22
C ALA A 147 -13.15 -11.51 -2.28
N TRP A 148 -11.87 -11.79 -2.55
CA TRP A 148 -11.44 -12.60 -3.69
C TRP A 148 -10.56 -13.78 -3.30
N GLY A 149 -10.00 -13.80 -2.10
CA GLY A 149 -8.95 -14.75 -1.72
C GLY A 149 -7.57 -14.38 -2.27
N GLU A 150 -6.55 -15.16 -1.89
CA GLU A 150 -5.15 -14.88 -2.19
C GLU A 150 -4.83 -15.01 -3.68
N GLU A 151 -5.13 -16.16 -4.29
CA GLU A 151 -4.77 -16.45 -5.69
C GLU A 151 -5.31 -15.40 -6.68
N PRO A 152 -6.60 -14.98 -6.62
CA PRO A 152 -7.11 -13.94 -7.52
C PRO A 152 -6.48 -12.58 -7.28
N LEU A 153 -6.18 -12.21 -6.03
CA LEU A 153 -5.47 -10.97 -5.70
C LEU A 153 -4.06 -10.97 -6.32
N LEU A 154 -3.31 -12.04 -6.13
CA LEU A 154 -1.95 -12.16 -6.67
C LEU A 154 -1.95 -12.15 -8.20
N SER A 155 -2.94 -12.81 -8.82
CA SER A 155 -3.14 -12.78 -10.27
C SER A 155 -3.45 -11.39 -10.80
N LEU A 156 -4.21 -10.57 -10.04
CA LEU A 156 -4.50 -9.18 -10.40
C LEU A 156 -3.27 -8.27 -10.27
N LEU A 157 -2.38 -8.51 -9.30
CA LEU A 157 -1.18 -7.70 -9.10
C LEU A 157 -0.07 -8.00 -10.13
N HIS A 158 -0.01 -9.24 -10.63
CA HIS A 158 1.05 -9.69 -11.53
C HIS A 158 1.20 -8.86 -12.83
N PRO A 159 0.12 -8.53 -13.59
CA PRO A 159 0.24 -7.68 -14.78
C PRO A 159 0.79 -6.28 -14.48
N PHE A 160 0.49 -5.70 -13.31
CA PHE A 160 1.01 -4.38 -12.94
C PHE A 160 2.50 -4.43 -12.59
N GLU A 161 2.97 -5.54 -12.02
CA GLU A 161 4.40 -5.77 -11.80
C GLU A 161 5.17 -5.91 -13.12
N GLU A 162 4.58 -6.60 -14.11
CA GLU A 162 5.16 -6.69 -15.45
C GLU A 162 5.24 -5.31 -16.11
N LEU A 163 4.16 -4.52 -16.06
CA LEU A 163 4.13 -3.18 -16.65
C LEU A 163 5.09 -2.20 -15.96
N THR A 164 5.26 -2.31 -14.64
CA THR A 164 6.21 -1.47 -13.90
C THR A 164 7.65 -1.97 -13.98
N GLY A 165 7.88 -3.24 -14.33
CA GLY A 165 9.21 -3.82 -14.55
C GLY A 165 9.76 -3.62 -15.97
N HIS A 166 8.91 -3.65 -17.00
CA HIS A 166 9.34 -3.54 -18.41
C HIS A 166 9.81 -2.14 -18.83
N CYS A 167 9.46 -1.08 -18.10
CA CYS A 167 9.91 0.28 -18.41
C CYS A 167 11.23 0.68 -17.74
N ALA A 168 11.85 -0.18 -16.93
CA ALA A 168 13.15 0.09 -16.31
C ALA A 168 14.35 -0.31 -17.18
N GLY A 169 14.10 -0.85 -18.38
CA GLY A 169 15.12 -1.34 -19.32
C GLY A 169 15.00 -0.81 -20.76
N ALA A 170 14.30 0.31 -20.97
CA ALA A 170 14.16 0.96 -22.28
C ALA A 170 14.77 2.36 -22.26
#